data_AF-A0A4T0VNQ1-F1
#
_entry.id   AF-A0A4T0VNQ1-F1
#
_cell.length_a   1.000
_cell.length_b   1.000
_cell.length_c   1.000
_cell.angle_alpha   90.00
_cell.angle_beta   90.00
_cell.angle_gamma   90.00
#
_symmetry.space_group_name_H-M   'P 1'
#
loop_
_entity.id
_entity.type
_entity.pdbx_description
1 polymer ?
#
loop_
_entity_poly.entity_id
_entity_poly.type
_entity_poly.pdbx_seq_one_letter_code
_entity_poly.pdbx_strand_id
1 'polypeptide(L)'
;MAEKKTDAPATNMLWGGRFTGGIDPLMHKYNASIRFDKALYKEDILGSIAFARANSKIHTANERRLGELVGKDTAGKLHTGRSRNEQVVCDMRMWLRDRIRDIDGQLVAFLQVLAKRAEAEIDYLMPGYTHLQRAQPVRWGQWIMSHATSFKQDLERLRQVFERVNLSPLGCGALAGNVFGIDRDAIAAELGFSGITLNSMNTSGDRDFIIEFLNWNSMLTSHLSSTGSSLMPNKKNADSLELLRGKSGRAFGQMAGLMMSVKGLPTCYNKDLQEGWEPMLDSVQTALDTDIIKAFEYESSVEAKSVRGGTSRSAVLQQIQELYAILD
;
A
#
# COMPACT_ATOMS: atom_id res chain seq x y z
N MET A 1 -28.94 -3.44 -40.93
CA MET A 1 -28.93 -3.94 -39.54
C MET A 1 -29.43 -2.80 -38.67
N ALA A 2 -30.54 -2.98 -37.95
CA ALA A 2 -31.09 -1.92 -37.11
C ALA A 2 -30.16 -1.64 -35.93
N GLU A 3 -29.72 -0.39 -35.75
CA GLU A 3 -29.01 0.06 -34.57
C GLU A 3 -29.87 -0.20 -33.34
N LYS A 4 -29.39 -1.08 -32.47
CA LYS A 4 -30.01 -1.35 -31.18
C LYS A 4 -29.75 -0.11 -30.30
N LYS A 5 -30.71 0.81 -30.22
CA LYS A 5 -30.66 1.94 -29.28
C LYS A 5 -30.39 1.40 -27.89
N THR A 6 -29.28 1.80 -27.28
CA THR A 6 -28.97 1.49 -25.89
C THR A 6 -29.94 2.28 -25.01
N ASP A 7 -30.76 1.58 -24.22
CA ASP A 7 -31.71 2.18 -23.28
C ASP A 7 -31.01 3.20 -22.38
N ALA A 8 -31.66 4.32 -22.06
CA ALA A 8 -31.10 5.39 -21.23
C ALA A 8 -30.38 4.86 -19.97
N PRO A 9 -29.34 5.55 -19.47
CA PRO A 9 -28.59 5.09 -18.31
C PRO A 9 -29.56 4.84 -17.15
N ALA A 10 -29.36 3.73 -16.42
CA ALA A 10 -30.19 3.44 -15.26
C ALA A 10 -30.23 4.66 -14.34
N THR A 11 -31.42 5.00 -13.82
CA THR A 11 -31.68 6.16 -12.94
C THR A 11 -30.78 6.23 -11.69
N ASN A 12 -29.99 5.18 -11.44
CA ASN A 12 -29.09 5.01 -10.30
C ASN A 12 -27.61 5.32 -10.62
N MET A 13 -27.27 5.80 -11.82
CA MET A 13 -25.89 6.17 -12.14
C MET A 13 -25.53 7.56 -11.59
N LEU A 14 -24.60 7.59 -10.62
CA LEU A 14 -24.08 8.80 -9.98
C LEU A 14 -23.21 9.69 -10.89
N TRP A 15 -22.97 9.24 -12.11
CA TRP A 15 -22.18 9.93 -13.13
C TRP A 15 -22.84 9.74 -14.49
N GLY A 16 -22.84 10.77 -15.33
CA GLY A 16 -23.48 10.72 -16.64
C GLY A 16 -24.98 11.05 -16.68
N GLY A 17 -25.54 11.66 -15.63
CA GLY A 17 -26.97 12.03 -15.55
C GLY A 17 -27.49 13.02 -16.61
N ARG A 18 -26.66 13.44 -17.57
CA ARG A 18 -27.03 14.28 -18.72
C ARG A 18 -27.13 13.51 -20.04
N PHE A 19 -26.82 12.21 -20.06
CA PHE A 19 -26.93 11.39 -21.27
C PHE A 19 -28.33 10.85 -21.45
N THR A 20 -28.84 10.91 -22.69
CA THR A 20 -30.19 10.47 -23.08
C THR A 20 -30.25 9.02 -23.55
N GLY A 21 -29.10 8.39 -23.85
CA GLY A 21 -28.96 6.98 -24.24
C GLY A 21 -28.01 6.23 -23.32
N GLY A 22 -28.11 4.91 -23.31
CA GLY A 22 -27.32 4.04 -22.42
C GLY A 22 -25.84 4.08 -22.71
N ILE A 23 -25.05 3.85 -21.67
CA ILE A 23 -23.60 3.69 -21.80
C ILE A 23 -23.32 2.41 -22.59
N ASP A 24 -22.48 2.53 -23.61
CA ASP A 24 -22.00 1.37 -24.37
C ASP A 24 -21.36 0.32 -23.41
N PRO A 25 -21.68 -0.98 -23.54
CA PRO A 25 -21.16 -2.01 -22.63
C PRO A 25 -19.62 -2.06 -22.55
N LEU A 26 -18.91 -1.78 -23.65
CA LEU A 26 -17.45 -1.72 -23.67
C LEU A 26 -16.96 -0.52 -22.86
N MET A 27 -17.59 0.64 -23.01
CA MET A 27 -17.28 1.83 -22.21
C MET A 27 -17.56 1.61 -20.73
N HIS A 28 -18.64 0.91 -20.37
CA HIS A 28 -18.92 0.54 -18.99
C HIS A 28 -17.81 -0.36 -18.44
N LYS A 29 -17.38 -1.39 -19.19
CA LYS A 29 -16.30 -2.30 -18.79
C LYS A 29 -14.95 -1.57 -18.65
N TYR A 30 -14.65 -0.63 -19.55
CA TYR A 30 -13.42 0.16 -19.52
C TYR A 30 -13.38 1.15 -18.35
N ASN A 31 -14.52 1.79 -18.04
CA ASN A 31 -14.61 2.80 -16.98
C ASN A 31 -14.65 2.19 -15.57
N ALA A 32 -15.16 0.95 -15.45
CA ALA A 32 -15.42 0.29 -14.17
C ALA A 32 -14.15 0.12 -13.32
N SER A 33 -14.16 0.75 -12.14
CA SER A 33 -13.09 0.70 -11.14
C SER A 33 -13.24 -0.43 -10.12
N ILE A 34 -14.37 -1.14 -10.12
CA ILE A 34 -14.75 -2.13 -9.09
C ILE A 34 -13.73 -3.27 -8.91
N ARG A 35 -12.91 -3.53 -9.92
CA ARG A 35 -11.87 -4.55 -9.87
C ARG A 35 -10.78 -4.25 -8.85
N PHE A 36 -10.52 -2.96 -8.57
CA PHE A 36 -9.50 -2.50 -7.62
C PHE A 36 -10.09 -1.67 -6.46
N ASP A 37 -11.10 -0.82 -6.69
CA ASP A 37 -11.62 0.09 -5.66
C ASP A 37 -12.33 -0.65 -4.51
N LYS A 38 -12.82 -1.87 -4.77
CA LYS A 38 -13.41 -2.77 -3.76
C LYS A 38 -12.47 -3.03 -2.58
N ALA A 39 -11.16 -2.85 -2.74
CA ALA A 39 -10.20 -3.01 -1.65
C ALA A 39 -10.42 -1.98 -0.53
N LEU A 40 -11.11 -0.87 -0.82
CA LEU A 40 -11.32 0.28 0.07
C LEU A 40 -12.76 0.41 0.58
N TYR A 41 -13.54 -0.68 0.54
CA TYR A 41 -14.94 -0.64 0.99
C TYR A 41 -15.11 -0.23 2.46
N LYS A 42 -14.11 -0.50 3.31
CA LYS A 42 -14.16 -0.14 4.73
C LYS A 42 -14.01 1.36 4.91
N GLU A 43 -13.05 1.95 4.21
CA GLU A 43 -12.76 3.37 4.21
C GLU A 43 -13.96 4.15 3.66
N ASP A 44 -14.56 3.67 2.57
CA ASP A 44 -15.79 4.23 1.99
C ASP A 44 -16.94 4.28 3.02
N ILE A 45 -17.18 3.16 3.73
CA ILE A 45 -18.22 3.08 4.77
C ILE A 45 -17.92 4.04 5.92
N LEU A 46 -16.69 4.05 6.43
CA LEU A 46 -16.29 4.91 7.55
C LEU A 46 -16.38 6.39 7.20
N GLY A 47 -15.85 6.79 6.04
CA GLY A 47 -15.95 8.15 5.53
C GLY A 47 -17.41 8.59 5.34
N SER A 48 -18.28 7.67 4.92
CA SER A 48 -19.72 7.92 4.80
C SER A 48 -20.41 8.14 6.15
N ILE A 49 -20.03 7.37 7.18
CA ILE A 49 -20.58 7.52 8.53
C ILE A 49 -20.16 8.88 9.11
N ALA A 50 -18.87 9.23 9.03
CA ALA A 50 -18.35 10.50 9.52
C ALA A 50 -18.98 11.69 8.79
N PHE A 51 -19.10 11.59 7.46
CA PHE A 51 -19.75 12.64 6.66
C PHE A 51 -21.24 12.80 7.03
N ALA A 52 -21.97 11.71 7.22
CA ALA A 52 -23.38 11.76 7.63
C ALA A 52 -23.54 12.37 9.04
N ARG A 53 -22.63 12.07 9.97
CA ARG A 53 -22.62 12.67 11.31
C ARG A 53 -22.32 14.16 11.29
N ALA A 54 -21.36 14.59 10.48
CA ALA A 54 -21.08 16.01 10.28
C ALA A 54 -22.26 16.75 9.63
N ASN A 55 -23.01 16.07 8.77
CA ASN A 55 -24.27 16.56 8.22
C ASN A 55 -25.48 16.29 9.12
N SER A 56 -25.36 15.78 10.35
CA SER A 56 -26.54 15.42 11.16
C SER A 56 -27.44 16.61 11.54
N LYS A 57 -26.94 17.85 11.44
CA LYS A 57 -27.74 19.09 11.54
C LYS A 57 -28.55 19.41 10.26
N ILE A 58 -28.29 18.67 9.17
CA ILE A 58 -28.83 18.82 7.82
C ILE A 58 -29.18 17.41 7.33
N HIS A 59 -30.33 16.89 7.78
CA HIS A 59 -30.84 15.53 7.52
C HIS A 59 -30.18 14.80 6.34
N THR A 60 -29.37 13.73 6.58
CA THR A 60 -29.49 12.36 6.00
C THR A 60 -28.19 11.54 5.88
N ALA A 61 -28.36 10.20 5.81
CA ALA A 61 -27.33 9.16 5.89
C ALA A 61 -27.51 8.07 4.79
N ASN A 62 -26.41 7.34 4.54
CA ASN A 62 -25.99 6.31 3.56
C ASN A 62 -26.88 5.80 2.40
N GLU A 63 -26.32 5.36 1.25
CA GLU A 63 -27.11 5.19 0.01
C GLU A 63 -27.28 3.74 -0.52
N ARG A 64 -26.24 2.90 -0.59
CA ARG A 64 -26.37 1.61 -1.31
C ARG A 64 -26.81 0.43 -0.45
N ARG A 65 -26.08 0.14 0.64
CA ARG A 65 -26.50 -0.89 1.63
C ARG A 65 -27.64 -0.39 2.51
N LEU A 66 -27.69 0.92 2.73
CA LEU A 66 -28.77 1.56 3.46
C LEU A 66 -30.02 1.70 2.58
N GLY A 67 -29.92 1.95 1.27
CA GLY A 67 -31.10 1.96 0.39
C GLY A 67 -31.83 0.62 0.33
N GLU A 68 -31.10 -0.49 0.50
CA GLU A 68 -31.65 -1.84 0.70
C GLU A 68 -32.31 -2.01 2.10
N LEU A 69 -31.84 -1.28 3.12
CA LEU A 69 -32.28 -1.40 4.52
C LEU A 69 -33.33 -0.36 4.96
N VAL A 70 -33.35 0.84 4.37
CA VAL A 70 -34.15 2.00 4.82
C VAL A 70 -34.87 2.74 3.67
N GLY A 71 -34.80 2.20 2.44
CA GLY A 71 -35.48 2.74 1.27
C GLY A 71 -34.65 3.76 0.47
N LYS A 72 -34.81 3.70 -0.85
CA LYS A 72 -34.01 4.43 -1.86
C LYS A 72 -34.10 5.95 -1.74
N ASP A 73 -35.26 6.49 -1.37
CA ASP A 73 -35.48 7.94 -1.24
C ASP A 73 -34.77 8.55 -0.03
N THR A 74 -34.54 7.76 1.00
CA THR A 74 -33.79 8.16 2.20
C THR A 74 -32.29 8.06 1.92
N ALA A 75 -31.90 7.00 1.21
CA ALA A 75 -30.55 6.74 0.77
C ALA A 75 -30.00 7.83 -0.15
N GLY A 76 -30.80 8.26 -1.14
CA GLY A 76 -30.53 9.33 -2.11
C GLY A 76 -30.05 10.66 -1.50
N LYS A 77 -30.37 10.87 -0.22
CA LYS A 77 -30.09 12.11 0.48
C LYS A 77 -28.69 12.13 1.11
N LEU A 78 -28.00 10.99 1.28
CA LEU A 78 -26.60 10.96 1.73
C LEU A 78 -25.67 11.76 0.82
N HIS A 79 -25.90 11.73 -0.50
CA HIS A 79 -25.08 12.49 -1.45
C HIS A 79 -25.26 14.01 -1.35
N THR A 80 -26.19 14.50 -0.53
CA THR A 80 -26.38 15.93 -0.31
C THR A 80 -25.08 16.55 0.22
N GLY A 81 -24.41 17.29 -0.65
CA GLY A 81 -23.17 17.99 -0.33
C GLY A 81 -21.89 17.16 -0.40
N ARG A 82 -21.94 15.87 -0.78
CA ARG A 82 -20.75 15.01 -0.91
C ARG A 82 -20.41 14.74 -2.37
N SER A 83 -19.16 14.95 -2.75
CA SER A 83 -18.67 14.57 -4.08
C SER A 83 -17.90 13.26 -4.08
N ARG A 84 -17.97 12.54 -5.20
CA ARG A 84 -17.10 11.39 -5.45
C ARG A 84 -15.62 11.79 -5.52
N ASN A 85 -15.30 13.04 -5.88
CA ASN A 85 -13.92 13.51 -6.06
C ASN A 85 -13.17 13.53 -4.71
N GLU A 86 -13.74 14.19 -3.70
CA GLU A 86 -13.17 14.21 -2.34
C GLU A 86 -13.25 12.83 -1.66
N GLN A 87 -14.31 12.07 -1.92
CA GLN A 87 -14.54 10.75 -1.31
C GLN A 87 -13.45 9.77 -1.71
N VAL A 88 -13.18 9.67 -3.02
CA VAL A 88 -12.11 8.80 -3.53
C VAL A 88 -10.76 9.16 -2.91
N VAL A 89 -10.46 10.46 -2.77
CA VAL A 89 -9.20 10.90 -2.15
C VAL A 89 -9.18 10.56 -0.66
N CYS A 90 -10.32 10.68 0.04
CA CYS A 90 -10.45 10.29 1.44
C CYS A 90 -10.15 8.81 1.62
N ASP A 91 -10.79 7.97 0.82
CA ASP A 91 -10.68 6.53 0.92
C ASP A 91 -9.22 6.12 0.69
N MET A 92 -8.60 6.60 -0.40
CA MET A 92 -7.20 6.32 -0.73
C MET A 92 -6.24 6.75 0.39
N ARG A 93 -6.46 7.93 0.99
CA ARG A 93 -5.63 8.44 2.09
C ARG A 93 -5.79 7.62 3.37
N MET A 94 -7.02 7.30 3.76
CA MET A 94 -7.28 6.45 4.94
C MET A 94 -6.62 5.08 4.77
N TRP A 95 -6.83 4.45 3.63
CA TRP A 95 -6.29 3.13 3.34
C TRP A 95 -4.76 3.16 3.34
N LEU A 96 -4.15 4.10 2.61
CA LEU A 96 -2.70 4.19 2.52
C LEU A 96 -2.07 4.55 3.87
N ARG A 97 -2.67 5.45 4.64
CA ARG A 97 -2.23 5.79 6.00
C ARG A 97 -2.10 4.55 6.88
N ASP A 98 -3.14 3.72 6.90
CA ASP A 98 -3.16 2.55 7.76
C ASP A 98 -2.17 1.48 7.26
N ARG A 99 -1.99 1.36 5.94
CA ARG A 99 -0.94 0.51 5.37
C ARG A 99 0.47 1.01 5.66
N ILE A 100 0.69 2.32 5.67
CA ILE A 100 1.98 2.90 6.07
C ILE A 100 2.30 2.55 7.53
N ARG A 101 1.31 2.54 8.44
CA ARG A 101 1.51 2.10 9.83
C ARG A 101 1.92 0.64 9.92
N ASP A 102 1.28 -0.23 9.14
CA ASP A 102 1.64 -1.65 9.08
C ASP A 102 3.09 -1.83 8.59
N ILE A 103 3.46 -1.13 7.51
CA ILE A 103 4.80 -1.15 6.93
C ILE A 103 5.85 -0.62 7.93
N ASP A 104 5.56 0.47 8.64
CA ASP A 104 6.45 1.03 9.68
C ASP A 104 6.80 -0.03 10.72
N GLY A 105 5.80 -0.72 11.27
CA GLY A 105 5.99 -1.77 12.26
C GLY A 105 6.84 -2.93 11.72
N GLN A 106 6.62 -3.35 10.48
CA GLN A 106 7.43 -4.40 9.83
C GLN A 106 8.88 -3.96 9.61
N LEU A 107 9.09 -2.72 9.17
CA LEU A 107 10.43 -2.19 8.92
C LEU A 107 11.21 -2.01 10.23
N VAL A 108 10.55 -1.61 11.32
CA VAL A 108 11.12 -1.60 12.67
C VAL A 108 11.53 -3.02 13.10
N ALA A 109 10.67 -4.01 12.92
CA ALA A 109 10.98 -5.40 13.26
C ALA A 109 12.18 -5.92 12.44
N PHE A 110 12.23 -5.60 11.14
CA PHE A 110 13.35 -5.98 10.28
C PHE A 110 14.67 -5.34 10.73
N LEU A 111 14.66 -4.05 11.08
CA LEU A 111 15.83 -3.36 11.63
C LEU A 111 16.32 -4.00 12.94
N GLN A 112 15.41 -4.42 13.82
CA GLN A 112 15.76 -5.14 15.05
C GLN A 112 16.44 -6.48 14.75
N VAL A 113 15.98 -7.22 13.75
CA VAL A 113 16.63 -8.47 13.31
C VAL A 113 18.04 -8.20 12.81
N LEU A 114 18.25 -7.19 11.95
CA LEU A 114 19.57 -6.83 11.45
C LEU A 114 20.52 -6.42 12.59
N ALA A 115 20.05 -5.61 13.53
CA ALA A 115 20.84 -5.17 14.68
C ALA A 115 21.26 -6.35 15.58
N LYS A 116 20.32 -7.23 15.93
CA LYS A 116 20.59 -8.44 16.73
C LYS A 116 21.59 -9.36 16.03
N ARG A 117 21.48 -9.51 14.71
CA ARG A 117 22.42 -10.32 13.92
C ARG A 117 23.82 -9.74 13.96
N ALA A 118 23.96 -8.43 13.72
CA ALA A 118 25.24 -7.74 13.76
C ALA A 118 25.92 -7.86 15.14
N GLU A 119 25.15 -7.80 16.22
CA GLU A 119 25.64 -7.96 17.60
C GLU A 119 26.08 -9.40 17.89
N ALA A 120 25.21 -10.39 17.60
CA ALA A 120 25.49 -11.81 17.87
C ALA A 120 26.68 -12.36 17.07
N GLU A 121 27.02 -11.72 15.94
CA GLU A 121 28.04 -12.17 14.99
C GLU A 121 29.23 -11.21 14.90
N ILE A 122 29.45 -10.41 15.95
CA ILE A 122 30.45 -9.32 15.96
C ILE A 122 31.89 -9.80 15.70
N ASP A 123 32.21 -11.03 16.08
CA ASP A 123 33.54 -11.62 15.97
C ASP A 123 33.87 -12.14 14.56
N TYR A 124 32.88 -12.23 13.66
CA TYR A 124 33.13 -12.67 12.30
C TYR A 124 33.75 -11.56 11.45
N LEU A 125 34.88 -11.87 10.84
CA LEU A 125 35.59 -11.02 9.90
C LEU A 125 35.34 -11.51 8.47
N MET A 126 35.26 -10.57 7.53
CA MET A 126 35.17 -10.81 6.10
C MET A 126 36.03 -9.81 5.32
N PRO A 127 36.42 -10.09 4.07
CA PRO A 127 36.98 -9.07 3.19
C PRO A 127 35.94 -7.98 2.92
N GLY A 128 36.30 -6.71 3.06
CA GLY A 128 35.55 -5.61 2.48
C GLY A 128 35.76 -5.56 0.97
N TYR A 129 34.80 -5.01 0.23
CA TYR A 129 34.83 -4.97 -1.23
C TYR A 129 34.67 -3.56 -1.77
N THR A 130 35.56 -3.17 -2.68
CA THR A 130 35.41 -2.01 -3.57
C THR A 130 35.62 -2.50 -5.00
N HIS A 131 34.74 -2.13 -5.94
CA HIS A 131 34.74 -2.70 -7.30
C HIS A 131 34.71 -4.25 -7.34
N LEU A 132 34.09 -4.87 -6.33
CA LEU A 132 34.11 -6.32 -6.09
C LEU A 132 35.52 -6.93 -5.91
N GLN A 133 36.54 -6.10 -5.65
CA GLN A 133 37.88 -6.53 -5.28
C GLN A 133 38.05 -6.49 -3.75
N ARG A 134 38.81 -7.44 -3.22
CA ARG A 134 39.11 -7.51 -1.78
C ARG A 134 39.93 -6.28 -1.38
N ALA A 135 39.39 -5.50 -0.47
CA ALA A 135 40.02 -4.34 0.13
C ALA A 135 40.45 -4.66 1.58
N GLN A 136 40.15 -3.78 2.53
CA GLN A 136 40.45 -4.00 3.94
C GLN A 136 39.50 -5.04 4.57
N PRO A 137 39.96 -5.86 5.52
CA PRO A 137 39.08 -6.68 6.34
C PRO A 137 38.08 -5.82 7.12
N VAL A 138 36.82 -6.26 7.18
CA VAL A 138 35.74 -5.62 7.95
C VAL A 138 35.04 -6.66 8.79
N ARG A 139 34.29 -6.22 9.81
CA ARG A 139 33.37 -7.10 10.55
C ARG A 139 32.14 -7.40 9.72
N TRP A 140 31.65 -8.62 9.79
CA TRP A 140 30.34 -8.99 9.22
C TRP A 140 29.22 -8.10 9.75
N GLY A 141 29.23 -7.79 11.06
CA GLY A 141 28.29 -6.83 11.66
C GLY A 141 28.38 -5.42 11.05
N GLN A 142 29.57 -4.94 10.65
CA GLN A 142 29.73 -3.65 9.96
C GLN A 142 29.01 -3.67 8.59
N TRP A 143 29.09 -4.79 7.87
CA TRP A 143 28.40 -4.95 6.59
C TRP A 143 26.87 -4.99 6.78
N ILE A 144 26.35 -5.76 7.75
CA ILE A 144 24.91 -5.77 8.08
C ILE A 144 24.41 -4.37 8.44
N MET A 145 25.14 -3.67 9.31
CA MET A 145 24.75 -2.34 9.79
C MET A 145 24.78 -1.29 8.68
N SER A 146 25.58 -1.46 7.62
CA SER A 146 25.54 -0.59 6.45
C SER A 146 24.18 -0.65 5.74
N HIS A 147 23.62 -1.85 5.56
CA HIS A 147 22.28 -2.03 5.00
C HIS A 147 21.17 -1.59 5.96
N ALA A 148 21.29 -1.93 7.26
CA ALA A 148 20.36 -1.48 8.29
C ALA A 148 20.25 0.06 8.33
N THR A 149 21.35 0.77 8.11
CA THR A 149 21.36 2.23 8.07
C THR A 149 20.52 2.78 6.91
N SER A 150 20.60 2.19 5.71
CA SER A 150 19.74 2.57 4.58
C SER A 150 18.26 2.36 4.88
N PHE A 151 17.90 1.21 5.46
CA PHE A 151 16.52 0.91 5.86
C PHE A 151 16.01 1.81 6.99
N LYS A 152 16.88 2.22 7.92
CA LYS A 152 16.55 3.20 8.95
C LYS A 152 16.20 4.55 8.32
N GLN A 153 16.93 4.98 7.30
CA GLN A 153 16.59 6.21 6.57
C GLN A 153 15.27 6.06 5.80
N ASP A 154 15.00 4.88 5.23
CA ASP A 154 13.70 4.62 4.59
C ASP A 154 12.55 4.69 5.58
N LEU A 155 12.73 4.19 6.81
CA LEU A 155 11.74 4.33 7.87
C LEU A 155 11.47 5.80 8.22
N GLU A 156 12.50 6.64 8.30
CA GLU A 156 12.33 8.07 8.53
C GLU A 156 11.58 8.76 7.39
N ARG A 157 11.92 8.42 6.14
CA ARG A 157 11.20 8.93 4.96
C ARG A 157 9.74 8.47 4.96
N LEU A 158 9.45 7.21 5.31
CA LEU A 158 8.09 6.68 5.40
C LEU A 158 7.25 7.48 6.40
N ARG A 159 7.81 7.76 7.58
CA ARG A 159 7.15 8.57 8.62
C ARG A 159 6.91 10.00 8.16
N GLN A 160 7.80 10.57 7.34
CA GLN A 160 7.56 11.88 6.74
C GLN A 160 6.45 11.84 5.68
N VAL A 161 6.35 10.78 4.88
CA VAL A 161 5.25 10.57 3.92
C VAL A 161 3.92 10.43 4.66
N PHE A 162 3.90 9.71 5.78
CA PHE A 162 2.71 9.54 6.63
C PHE A 162 2.05 10.88 6.97
N GLU A 163 2.82 11.88 7.39
CA GLU A 163 2.29 13.20 7.77
C GLU A 163 1.49 13.86 6.63
N ARG A 164 1.96 13.73 5.38
CA ARG A 164 1.28 14.30 4.20
C ARG A 164 0.12 13.44 3.72
N VAL A 165 0.16 12.12 3.92
CA VAL A 165 -0.97 11.21 3.66
C VAL A 165 -2.11 11.45 4.66
N ASN A 166 -1.78 11.76 5.92
CA ASN A 166 -2.73 11.83 7.04
C ASN A 166 -3.53 13.14 7.16
N LEU A 167 -3.93 13.73 6.03
CA LEU A 167 -4.79 14.92 5.99
C LEU A 167 -6.14 14.62 5.36
N SER A 168 -7.22 15.06 6.02
CA SER A 168 -8.60 14.82 5.60
C SER A 168 -9.00 15.68 4.40
N PRO A 169 -9.48 15.08 3.30
CA PRO A 169 -10.00 15.82 2.16
C PRO A 169 -11.52 16.08 2.22
N LEU A 170 -12.24 15.51 3.21
CA LEU A 170 -13.69 15.61 3.26
C LEU A 170 -14.17 17.03 3.58
N GLY A 171 -15.27 17.42 2.92
CA GLY A 171 -15.83 18.77 2.92
C GLY A 171 -15.32 19.68 1.81
N CYS A 172 -14.50 19.17 0.90
CA CYS A 172 -14.04 19.89 -0.29
C CYS A 172 -15.05 19.83 -1.47
N GLY A 173 -16.10 19.00 -1.38
CA GLY A 173 -17.05 18.84 -2.47
C GLY A 173 -16.36 18.38 -3.76
N ALA A 174 -16.90 18.80 -4.92
CA ALA A 174 -16.34 18.39 -6.21
C ALA A 174 -15.04 19.12 -6.57
N LEU A 175 -14.91 20.38 -6.13
CA LEU A 175 -13.74 21.25 -6.35
C LEU A 175 -13.80 22.55 -5.54
N ALA A 176 -14.98 23.02 -5.12
CA ALA A 176 -15.19 24.37 -4.58
C ALA A 176 -15.58 24.43 -3.09
N GLY A 177 -15.48 23.32 -2.36
CA GLY A 177 -15.97 23.22 -0.99
C GLY A 177 -17.42 22.77 -0.91
N ASN A 178 -17.82 22.39 0.30
CA ASN A 178 -19.19 22.03 0.65
C ASN A 178 -19.99 23.29 1.03
N VAL A 179 -21.23 23.42 0.53
CA VAL A 179 -22.10 24.59 0.73
C VAL A 179 -22.89 24.59 2.04
N PHE A 180 -22.78 23.53 2.83
CA PHE A 180 -23.59 23.27 4.01
C PHE A 180 -22.87 23.60 5.33
N GLY A 181 -21.70 24.23 5.27
CA GLY A 181 -20.96 24.67 6.46
C GLY A 181 -20.54 23.51 7.38
N ILE A 182 -20.20 22.35 6.79
CA ILE A 182 -19.79 21.18 7.56
C ILE A 182 -18.47 21.43 8.31
N ASP A 183 -18.38 20.90 9.52
CA ASP A 183 -17.16 20.97 10.33
C ASP A 183 -16.13 19.94 9.84
N ARG A 184 -15.18 20.39 9.03
CA ARG A 184 -14.14 19.53 8.43
C ARG A 184 -13.16 19.01 9.47
N ASP A 185 -12.87 19.78 10.52
CA ASP A 185 -11.96 19.37 11.59
C ASP A 185 -12.59 18.28 12.45
N ALA A 186 -13.90 18.36 12.73
CA ALA A 186 -14.63 17.28 13.40
C ALA A 186 -14.61 15.98 12.59
N ILE A 187 -14.80 16.05 11.26
CA ILE A 187 -14.70 14.88 10.37
C ILE A 187 -13.28 14.31 10.39
N ALA A 188 -12.27 15.17 10.31
CA ALA A 188 -10.86 14.77 10.33
C ALA A 188 -10.52 14.04 11.64
N ALA A 189 -10.94 14.59 12.78
CA ALA A 189 -10.74 13.98 14.10
C ALA A 189 -11.45 12.63 14.22
N GLU A 190 -12.71 12.52 13.76
CA GLU A 190 -13.48 11.27 13.79
C GLU A 190 -12.80 10.16 12.97
N LEU A 191 -12.22 10.51 11.81
CA LEU A 191 -11.54 9.56 10.93
C LEU A 191 -10.07 9.33 11.29
N GLY A 192 -9.54 10.00 12.32
CA GLY A 192 -8.17 9.85 12.79
C GLY A 192 -7.11 10.51 11.90
N PHE A 193 -7.48 11.55 11.15
CA PHE A 193 -6.55 12.42 10.43
C PHE A 193 -5.89 13.43 11.38
N SER A 194 -4.68 13.89 11.07
CA SER A 194 -3.97 14.91 11.87
C SER A 194 -4.43 16.34 11.56
N GLY A 195 -5.19 16.52 10.48
CA GLY A 195 -5.76 17.80 10.09
C GLY A 195 -6.53 17.69 8.78
N ILE A 196 -6.78 18.83 8.15
CA ILE A 196 -7.51 18.95 6.88
C ILE A 196 -6.60 19.41 5.76
N THR A 197 -6.97 19.06 4.52
CA THR A 197 -6.36 19.69 3.34
C THR A 197 -6.84 21.15 3.20
N LEU A 198 -5.96 22.02 2.73
CA LEU A 198 -6.19 23.48 2.76
C LEU A 198 -7.06 24.01 1.61
N ASN A 199 -6.98 23.41 0.42
CA ASN A 199 -7.63 23.94 -0.79
C ASN A 199 -8.42 22.83 -1.51
N SER A 200 -9.70 23.09 -1.78
CA SER A 200 -10.62 22.09 -2.36
C SER A 200 -10.30 21.71 -3.80
N MET A 201 -9.78 22.65 -4.59
CA MET A 201 -9.37 22.40 -5.98
C MET A 201 -8.15 21.50 -6.03
N ASN A 202 -7.13 21.82 -5.22
CA ASN A 202 -5.95 20.97 -5.04
C ASN A 202 -6.36 19.57 -4.54
N THR A 203 -7.15 19.51 -3.46
CA THR A 203 -7.59 18.25 -2.84
C THR A 203 -8.24 17.29 -3.84
N SER A 204 -9.09 17.80 -4.72
CA SER A 204 -9.83 16.98 -5.68
C SER A 204 -8.94 16.42 -6.80
N GLY A 205 -7.84 17.11 -7.12
CA GLY A 205 -6.85 16.70 -8.12
C GLY A 205 -5.62 15.98 -7.56
N ASP A 206 -5.43 15.99 -6.24
CA ASP A 206 -4.18 15.61 -5.59
C ASP A 206 -3.89 14.09 -5.67
N ARG A 207 -2.71 13.75 -6.17
CA ARG A 207 -2.13 12.40 -6.17
C ARG A 207 -0.68 12.39 -5.68
N ASP A 208 -0.18 13.51 -5.16
CA ASP A 208 1.22 13.65 -4.75
C ASP A 208 1.52 12.70 -3.59
N PHE A 209 0.58 12.53 -2.66
CA PHE A 209 0.70 11.58 -1.55
C PHE A 209 0.91 10.13 -2.02
N ILE A 210 0.37 9.75 -3.18
CA ILE A 210 0.62 8.44 -3.78
C ILE A 210 2.01 8.42 -4.42
N ILE A 211 2.34 9.43 -5.23
CA ILE A 211 3.64 9.51 -5.92
C ILE A 211 4.79 9.49 -4.91
N GLU A 212 4.66 10.20 -3.79
CA GLU A 212 5.65 10.17 -2.71
C GLU A 212 5.80 8.79 -2.09
N PHE A 213 4.69 8.08 -1.85
CA PHE A 213 4.73 6.71 -1.36
C PHE A 213 5.37 5.75 -2.39
N LEU A 214 5.06 5.90 -3.69
CA LEU A 214 5.68 5.10 -4.76
C LEU A 214 7.18 5.38 -4.87
N ASN A 215 7.59 6.64 -4.72
CA ASN A 215 9.00 7.02 -4.69
C ASN A 215 9.72 6.42 -3.48
N TRP A 216 9.11 6.51 -2.29
CA TRP A 216 9.60 5.84 -1.09
C TRP A 216 9.77 4.33 -1.31
N ASN A 217 8.76 3.67 -1.88
CA ASN A 217 8.80 2.23 -2.15
C ASN A 217 9.89 1.87 -3.18
N SER A 218 10.07 2.71 -4.22
CA SER A 218 11.16 2.54 -5.18
C SER A 218 12.54 2.61 -4.53
N MET A 219 12.75 3.49 -3.55
CA MET A 219 13.99 3.54 -2.79
C MET A 219 14.17 2.31 -1.90
N LEU A 220 13.14 1.93 -1.13
CA LEU A 220 13.17 0.76 -0.25
C LEU A 220 13.53 -0.51 -1.03
N THR A 221 12.86 -0.75 -2.14
CA THR A 221 13.10 -1.93 -2.99
C THR A 221 14.48 -1.91 -3.65
N SER A 222 15.03 -0.74 -3.98
CA SER A 222 16.40 -0.61 -4.44
C SER A 222 17.40 -1.05 -3.36
N HIS A 223 17.21 -0.63 -2.12
CA HIS A 223 18.03 -1.08 -0.99
C HIS A 223 17.88 -2.59 -0.74
N LEU A 224 16.67 -3.13 -0.79
CA LEU A 224 16.40 -4.58 -0.70
C LEU A 224 17.06 -5.37 -1.84
N SER A 225 17.19 -4.79 -3.04
CA SER A 225 17.85 -5.45 -4.17
C SER A 225 19.37 -5.60 -3.99
N SER A 226 19.99 -4.71 -3.22
CA SER A 226 21.43 -4.65 -3.01
C SER A 226 21.98 -5.71 -2.06
N THR A 227 21.12 -6.43 -1.33
CA THR A 227 21.51 -7.39 -0.28
C THR A 227 21.80 -8.82 -0.79
N GLY A 228 21.74 -9.10 -2.10
CA GLY A 228 21.78 -10.48 -2.62
C GLY A 228 22.98 -10.85 -3.51
N SER A 229 23.81 -11.79 -3.03
CA SER A 229 24.63 -12.69 -3.87
C SER A 229 24.66 -14.10 -3.28
N SER A 230 24.71 -15.11 -4.15
CA SER A 230 24.73 -16.55 -3.83
C SER A 230 26.10 -16.98 -3.30
N LEU A 231 26.20 -17.28 -2.01
CA LEU A 231 27.37 -17.92 -1.39
C LEU A 231 27.11 -19.42 -1.29
N MET A 232 27.82 -20.25 -2.06
CA MET A 232 27.67 -21.70 -2.02
C MET A 232 29.01 -22.41 -2.17
N PRO A 233 29.09 -23.60 -1.55
CA PRO A 233 29.59 -24.74 -2.32
C PRO A 233 28.48 -25.68 -2.84
N ASN A 234 27.37 -25.93 -2.14
CA ASN A 234 26.44 -27.04 -2.48
C ASN A 234 24.97 -26.63 -2.77
N LYS A 235 24.77 -25.65 -3.64
CA LYS A 235 23.51 -25.24 -4.31
C LYS A 235 22.21 -25.05 -3.50
N LYS A 236 22.03 -23.86 -2.90
CA LYS A 236 20.73 -23.28 -2.49
C LYS A 236 20.49 -21.95 -3.26
N ASN A 237 19.47 -21.90 -4.11
CA ASN A 237 19.15 -20.67 -4.84
C ASN A 237 18.56 -19.62 -3.89
N ALA A 238 18.89 -18.35 -4.10
CA ALA A 238 18.37 -17.23 -3.32
C ALA A 238 17.14 -16.60 -4.00
N ASP A 239 16.15 -17.43 -4.37
CA ASP A 239 14.98 -17.03 -5.18
C ASP A 239 14.25 -15.81 -4.58
N SER A 240 14.17 -15.73 -3.25
CA SER A 240 13.60 -14.59 -2.53
C SER A 240 14.36 -13.28 -2.79
N LEU A 241 15.69 -13.31 -2.84
CA LEU A 241 16.53 -12.14 -3.13
C LEU A 241 16.48 -11.76 -4.62
N GLU A 242 16.37 -12.75 -5.50
CA GLU A 242 16.18 -12.51 -6.94
C GLU A 242 14.84 -11.82 -7.23
N LEU A 243 13.76 -12.29 -6.58
CA LEU A 243 12.44 -11.69 -6.68
C LEU A 243 12.41 -10.26 -6.11
N LEU A 244 13.08 -10.00 -4.98
CA LEU A 244 13.23 -8.64 -4.46
C LEU A 244 13.87 -7.70 -5.49
N ARG A 245 14.97 -8.14 -6.10
CA ARG A 245 15.66 -7.37 -7.15
C ARG A 245 14.76 -7.13 -8.36
N GLY A 246 14.01 -8.14 -8.81
CA GLY A 246 13.05 -7.99 -9.91
C GLY A 246 11.91 -7.01 -9.59
N LYS A 247 11.35 -7.09 -8.38
CA LYS A 247 10.27 -6.20 -7.90
C LYS A 247 10.70 -4.73 -7.83
N SER A 248 11.98 -4.44 -7.61
CA SER A 248 12.48 -3.06 -7.61
C SER A 248 12.25 -2.32 -8.94
N GLY A 249 12.48 -2.99 -10.09
CA GLY A 249 12.23 -2.38 -11.40
C GLY A 249 10.75 -2.06 -11.63
N ARG A 250 9.86 -2.94 -11.15
CA ARG A 250 8.41 -2.73 -11.20
C ARG A 250 7.96 -1.54 -10.35
N ALA A 251 8.47 -1.42 -9.12
CA ALA A 251 8.16 -0.31 -8.22
C ALA A 251 8.57 1.04 -8.84
N PHE A 252 9.77 1.12 -9.41
CA PHE A 252 10.21 2.32 -10.13
C PHE A 252 9.32 2.65 -11.32
N GLY A 253 8.98 1.65 -12.14
CA GLY A 253 8.12 1.83 -13.32
C GLY A 253 6.73 2.37 -12.97
N GLN A 254 6.15 1.91 -11.86
CA GLN A 254 4.86 2.42 -11.37
C GLN A 254 4.92 3.87 -10.93
N MET A 255 5.98 4.25 -10.18
CA MET A 255 6.21 5.64 -9.78
C MET A 255 6.35 6.55 -11.01
N ALA A 256 7.21 6.17 -11.96
CA ALA A 256 7.44 6.93 -13.18
C ALA A 256 6.16 7.03 -14.04
N GLY A 257 5.41 5.94 -14.15
CA GLY A 257 4.14 5.88 -14.87
C GLY A 257 3.10 6.84 -14.30
N LEU A 258 2.85 6.80 -12.99
CA LEU A 258 1.88 7.70 -12.36
C LEU A 258 2.31 9.17 -12.45
N MET A 259 3.61 9.46 -12.26
CA MET A 259 4.15 10.81 -12.43
C MET A 259 3.89 11.34 -13.84
N MET A 260 4.04 10.49 -14.86
CA MET A 260 3.72 10.84 -16.25
C MET A 260 2.22 11.02 -16.50
N SER A 261 1.35 10.21 -15.87
CA SER A 261 -0.10 10.38 -15.96
C SER A 261 -0.57 11.71 -15.36
N VAL A 262 0.07 12.20 -14.31
CA VAL A 262 -0.28 13.47 -13.65
C VAL A 262 0.32 14.69 -14.38
N LYS A 263 1.44 14.50 -15.10
CA LYS A 263 2.14 15.58 -15.81
C LYS A 263 1.22 16.30 -16.79
N GLY A 264 1.01 17.60 -16.55
CA GLY A 264 0.28 18.48 -17.45
C GLY A 264 -1.24 18.33 -17.39
N LEU A 265 -1.78 17.60 -16.41
CA LEU A 265 -3.22 17.58 -16.18
C LEU A 265 -3.72 18.97 -15.74
N PRO A 266 -4.81 19.48 -16.32
CA PRO A 266 -5.44 20.71 -15.84
C PRO A 266 -6.08 20.48 -14.48
N THR A 267 -6.24 21.53 -13.67
CA THR A 267 -7.01 21.44 -12.43
C THR A 267 -8.51 21.25 -12.75
N CYS A 268 -9.31 20.54 -11.94
CA CYS A 268 -9.00 19.84 -10.69
C CYS A 268 -9.01 18.31 -10.90
N TYR A 269 -10.12 17.65 -10.62
CA TYR A 269 -10.28 16.22 -10.86
C TYR A 269 -10.43 15.93 -12.35
N ASN A 270 -9.61 15.00 -12.86
CA ASN A 270 -9.75 14.40 -14.18
C ASN A 270 -9.84 12.88 -14.03
N LYS A 271 -10.48 12.20 -15.00
CA LYS A 271 -10.70 10.75 -14.93
C LYS A 271 -9.38 9.97 -14.97
N ASP A 272 -8.33 10.55 -15.55
CA ASP A 272 -6.94 10.09 -15.56
C ASP A 272 -6.43 9.75 -14.14
N LEU A 273 -6.91 10.46 -13.11
CA LEU A 273 -6.54 10.23 -11.72
C LEU A 273 -7.05 8.88 -11.15
N GLN A 274 -7.87 8.14 -11.92
CA GLN A 274 -8.21 6.74 -11.65
C GLN A 274 -6.99 5.83 -11.82
N GLU A 275 -5.97 6.21 -12.59
CA GLU A 275 -4.74 5.42 -12.77
C GLU A 275 -3.83 5.44 -11.54
N GLY A 276 -4.16 6.22 -10.49
CA GLY A 276 -3.43 6.18 -9.22
C GLY A 276 -3.73 4.94 -8.35
N TRP A 277 -4.84 4.23 -8.60
CA TRP A 277 -5.29 3.12 -7.76
C TRP A 277 -4.39 1.89 -7.86
N GLU A 278 -4.21 1.37 -9.06
CA GLU A 278 -3.47 0.13 -9.30
C GLU A 278 -2.00 0.22 -8.82
N PRO A 279 -1.22 1.28 -9.13
CA PRO A 279 0.16 1.39 -8.63
C PRO A 279 0.22 1.55 -7.10
N MET A 280 -0.73 2.27 -6.48
CA MET A 280 -0.79 2.39 -5.02
C MET A 280 -0.99 1.02 -4.35
N LEU A 281 -1.96 0.24 -4.83
CA LEU A 281 -2.29 -1.07 -4.28
C LEU A 281 -1.12 -2.06 -4.46
N ASP A 282 -0.56 -2.16 -5.67
CA ASP A 282 0.57 -3.08 -5.92
C ASP A 282 1.84 -2.66 -5.19
N SER A 283 2.09 -1.35 -5.01
CA SER A 283 3.27 -0.90 -4.25
C SER A 283 3.17 -1.21 -2.77
N VAL A 284 1.99 -1.05 -2.16
CA VAL A 284 1.78 -1.50 -0.77
C VAL A 284 1.97 -3.00 -0.67
N GLN A 285 1.41 -3.78 -1.61
CA GLN A 285 1.63 -5.22 -1.62
C GLN A 285 3.12 -5.55 -1.76
N THR A 286 3.83 -4.88 -2.66
CA THR A 286 5.27 -5.08 -2.89
C THR A 286 6.11 -4.77 -1.64
N ALA A 287 5.74 -3.74 -0.87
CA ALA A 287 6.38 -3.38 0.39
C ALA A 287 6.06 -4.39 1.53
N LEU A 288 4.80 -4.84 1.62
CA LEU A 288 4.28 -5.74 2.67
C LEU A 288 4.46 -7.24 2.38
N ASP A 289 4.85 -7.64 1.16
CA ASP A 289 5.04 -9.06 0.75
C ASP A 289 6.24 -9.75 1.46
N THR A 290 6.78 -9.12 2.50
CA THR A 290 8.00 -9.51 3.18
C THR A 290 7.76 -10.63 4.20
N ASP A 291 7.21 -11.77 3.73
CA ASP A 291 7.53 -13.09 4.28
C ASP A 291 9.06 -13.33 4.30
N ILE A 292 9.83 -12.48 3.62
CA ILE A 292 11.29 -12.43 3.67
C ILE A 292 11.83 -12.21 5.08
N ILE A 293 11.14 -11.50 5.98
CA ILE A 293 11.60 -11.36 7.37
C ILE A 293 11.70 -12.74 8.01
N LYS A 294 10.73 -13.63 7.74
CA LYS A 294 10.77 -15.04 8.18
C LYS A 294 11.88 -15.83 7.47
N ALA A 295 12.22 -15.46 6.22
CA ALA A 295 13.33 -16.09 5.50
C ALA A 295 14.71 -15.72 6.05
N PHE A 296 14.86 -14.56 6.71
CA PHE A 296 16.09 -14.16 7.41
C PHE A 296 16.21 -14.80 8.81
N GLU A 297 15.14 -15.38 9.34
CA GLU A 297 15.16 -16.17 10.57
C GLU A 297 15.49 -17.64 10.22
N TYR A 298 16.79 -17.89 9.98
CA TYR A 298 17.29 -19.21 9.57
C TYR A 298 16.87 -20.34 10.51
N GLU A 299 16.80 -20.06 11.82
CA GLU A 299 16.38 -21.04 12.82
C GLU A 299 14.92 -21.48 12.60
N SER A 300 14.00 -20.53 12.42
CA SER A 300 12.60 -20.82 12.06
C SER A 300 12.49 -21.60 10.74
N SER A 301 13.32 -21.29 9.75
CA SER A 301 13.38 -22.01 8.47
C SER A 301 13.91 -23.45 8.59
N VAL A 302 14.88 -23.67 9.48
CA VAL A 302 15.47 -24.99 9.76
C VAL A 302 14.51 -25.84 10.60
N GLU A 303 13.91 -25.25 11.64
CA GLU A 303 12.97 -25.94 12.52
C GLU A 303 11.65 -26.31 11.82
N ALA A 304 11.22 -25.55 10.81
CA ALA A 304 10.07 -25.91 9.98
C ALA A 304 10.26 -27.22 9.18
N LYS A 305 11.50 -27.69 8.99
CA LYS A 305 11.84 -28.90 8.23
C LYS A 305 11.91 -30.11 9.16
N SER A 306 10.79 -30.41 9.83
CA SER A 306 10.67 -31.40 10.91
C SER A 306 10.19 -32.80 10.51
N VAL A 307 9.98 -33.03 9.21
CA VAL A 307 9.74 -34.38 8.68
C VAL A 307 10.91 -35.32 9.01
N ARG A 308 10.67 -36.62 9.11
CA ARG A 308 11.73 -37.63 9.31
C ARG A 308 12.77 -37.52 8.19
N GLY A 309 14.06 -37.43 8.54
CA GLY A 309 15.16 -37.13 7.61
C GLY A 309 15.35 -35.64 7.28
N GLY A 310 14.55 -34.75 7.89
CA GLY A 310 14.68 -33.30 7.81
C GLY A 310 15.86 -32.74 8.62
N THR A 311 16.00 -31.41 8.63
CA THR A 311 17.14 -30.71 9.24
C THR A 311 16.81 -29.99 10.56
N SER A 312 15.54 -29.97 10.97
CA SER A 312 15.17 -29.45 12.29
C SER A 312 15.92 -30.20 13.39
N ARG A 313 16.09 -29.58 14.56
CA ARG A 313 16.72 -30.21 15.71
C ARG A 313 16.06 -31.54 16.07
N SER A 314 14.74 -31.61 16.07
CA SER A 314 13.99 -32.84 16.38
C SER A 314 14.26 -33.95 15.36
N ALA A 315 14.24 -33.63 14.06
CA ALA A 315 14.52 -34.58 12.99
C ALA A 315 15.97 -35.09 13.02
N VAL A 316 16.95 -34.24 13.36
CA VAL A 316 18.36 -34.64 13.48
C VAL A 316 18.59 -35.52 14.71
N LEU A 317 17.98 -35.18 15.86
CA LEU A 317 18.06 -36.01 17.06
C LEU A 317 17.45 -37.40 16.83
N GLN A 318 16.35 -37.49 16.08
CA GLN A 318 15.75 -38.77 15.70
C GLN A 318 16.72 -39.60 14.83
N GLN A 319 17.39 -38.98 13.85
CA GLN A 319 18.39 -39.66 13.01
C GLN A 319 19.57 -40.20 13.83
N ILE A 320 20.05 -39.43 14.81
CA ILE A 320 21.12 -39.85 15.73
C ILE A 320 20.67 -41.07 16.54
N GLN A 321 19.44 -41.06 17.05
CA GLN A 321 18.90 -42.15 17.85
C GLN A 321 18.74 -43.44 17.03
N GLU A 322 18.29 -43.34 15.78
CA GLU A 322 18.22 -44.47 14.86
C GLU A 322 19.60 -45.04 14.52
N LEU A 323 20.63 -44.19 14.41
CA LEU A 323 22.01 -44.62 14.22
C LEU A 323 22.55 -45.39 15.43
N TYR A 324 22.31 -44.91 16.65
CA TYR A 324 22.72 -45.62 17.86
C TYR A 324 22.05 -46.99 17.99
N ALA A 325 20.78 -47.12 17.60
CA ALA A 325 20.06 -48.39 17.65
C ALA A 325 20.60 -49.48 16.69
N ILE A 326 21.49 -49.14 15.76
CA ILE A 326 22.16 -50.07 14.84
C ILE A 326 23.58 -50.42 15.32
N LEU A 327 24.13 -49.63 16.25
CA LEU A 327 25.47 -49.82 16.82
C LEU A 327 25.46 -50.67 18.10
N ASP A 328 24.29 -50.85 18.71
CA ASP A 328 24.01 -51.82 19.79
C ASP A 328 23.56 -53.17 19.22
#